data_AF-A0A818GAZ1-F1
#
_entry.id   AF-A0A818GAZ1-F1
#
_cell.length_a   1.000
_cell.length_b   1.000
_cell.length_c   1.000
_cell.angle_alpha   90.00
_cell.angle_beta   90.00
_cell.angle_gamma   90.00
#
_symmetry.space_group_name_H-M   'P 1'
#
loop_
_entity.id
_entity.type
_entity.pdbx_description
1 polymer ?
#
loop_
_entity_poly.entity_id
_entity_poly.type
_entity_poly.pdbx_seq_one_letter_code
_entity_poly.pdbx_strand_id
1 'polypeptide(L)'
;MFYLAHYCDSLLRKSSKAASDSEIEEKLLSSITIFKYLDDKDYFQRFYQKMLARRLINQQSISIDAEEFMVTKLKQICGYEFTGKLARMFQDIKVSDDLNNEFLEYLKSELSSTTHNQTMTSLIGLDFNIYVLQANSWPVSQPTTNTFILPHLLEKPLHLFEAFYGKKYSGRKLCWMYNLSNAEIRMTHLDRSYFVTMGTYQMAILLQFNDHQQLTISEIEEATKLNIKELEKQVISLIDAKFLLGDTSNLASNSVASINFDYKNKRTKFKVPLLPPKEASHDSESSQKAVEEDRKFYLQAVIVRIMKARKKLKHNSLIEEVITQSKQRFLPSIHIIKKCIEILIDKQYLERTSNDEYSYIA
;
A
#
# COMPACT_ATOMS: atom_id res chain seq x y z
N MET A 1 9.17 2.90 -18.22
CA MET A 1 7.91 2.53 -17.53
C MET A 1 7.85 3.12 -16.12
N PHE A 2 8.85 2.89 -15.27
CA PHE A 2 8.95 3.49 -13.93
C PHE A 2 8.76 5.02 -13.94
N TYR A 3 9.51 5.74 -14.79
CA TYR A 3 9.41 7.19 -14.92
C TYR A 3 8.02 7.67 -15.37
N LEU A 4 7.34 6.91 -16.24
CA LEU A 4 5.99 7.26 -16.69
C LEU A 4 4.98 7.11 -15.55
N ALA A 5 5.07 6.04 -14.76
CA ALA A 5 4.23 5.86 -13.58
C ALA A 5 4.47 6.99 -12.55
N HIS A 6 5.73 7.36 -12.32
CA HIS A 6 6.11 8.48 -11.45
C HIS A 6 5.61 9.83 -11.96
N TYR A 7 5.66 10.06 -13.27
CA TYR A 7 5.12 11.27 -13.87
C TYR A 7 3.61 11.36 -13.66
N CYS A 8 2.86 10.29 -13.95
CA CYS A 8 1.42 10.23 -13.67
C CYS A 8 1.10 10.43 -12.18
N ASP A 9 1.89 9.85 -11.26
CA ASP A 9 1.75 10.07 -9.83
C ASP A 9 1.94 11.55 -9.46
N SER A 10 2.96 12.20 -10.02
CA SER A 10 3.21 13.63 -9.76
C SER A 10 2.09 14.55 -10.25
N LEU A 11 1.40 14.18 -11.34
CA LEU A 11 0.25 14.92 -11.87
C LEU A 11 -1.00 14.73 -11.00
N LEU A 12 -1.21 13.52 -10.49
CA LEU A 12 -2.43 13.15 -9.76
C LEU A 12 -2.32 13.40 -8.24
N ARG A 13 -1.14 13.76 -7.75
CA ARG A 13 -0.90 14.08 -6.34
C ARG A 13 -1.21 15.54 -6.05
N LYS A 14 -1.85 15.81 -4.91
CA LYS A 14 -2.03 17.16 -4.34
C LYS A 14 -0.68 17.87 -4.29
N SER A 15 -0.50 18.87 -5.14
CA SER A 15 0.71 19.69 -5.21
C SER A 15 0.34 21.17 -5.03
N SER A 16 1.30 21.99 -4.60
CA SER A 16 1.08 23.43 -4.43
C SER A 16 0.92 24.19 -5.74
N LYS A 17 1.21 23.57 -6.89
CA LYS A 17 0.95 24.13 -8.21
C LYS A 17 -0.40 23.60 -8.69
N ALA A 18 -1.44 24.43 -8.61
CA ALA A 18 -2.74 24.12 -9.17
C ALA A 18 -2.67 24.20 -10.70
N ALA A 19 -2.45 23.05 -11.35
CA ALA A 19 -2.77 22.91 -12.77
C ALA A 19 -4.30 22.81 -12.91
N SER A 20 -4.85 23.32 -14.01
CA SER A 20 -6.28 23.16 -14.28
C SER A 20 -6.61 21.70 -14.59
N ASP A 21 -7.84 21.27 -14.32
CA ASP A 21 -8.27 19.89 -14.61
C ASP A 21 -8.07 19.53 -16.09
N SER A 22 -8.34 20.48 -17.00
CA SER A 22 -8.12 20.29 -18.44
C SER A 22 -6.65 20.07 -18.80
N GLU A 23 -5.72 20.76 -18.14
CA GLU A 23 -4.28 20.59 -18.39
C GLU A 23 -3.79 19.23 -17.88
N ILE A 24 -4.33 18.78 -16.74
CA ILE A 24 -4.05 17.46 -16.18
C ILE A 24 -4.54 16.37 -17.14
N GLU A 25 -5.78 16.47 -17.62
CA GLU A 25 -6.34 15.50 -18.57
C GLU A 25 -5.52 15.41 -19.87
N GLU A 26 -5.10 16.54 -20.45
CA GLU A 26 -4.27 16.56 -21.66
C GLU A 26 -2.92 15.87 -21.44
N LYS A 27 -2.27 16.15 -20.29
CA LYS A 27 -1.01 15.51 -19.91
C LYS A 27 -1.18 14.01 -19.64
N LEU A 28 -2.30 13.59 -19.06
CA LEU A 28 -2.63 12.18 -18.87
C LEU A 28 -2.86 11.47 -20.22
N LEU A 29 -3.58 12.11 -21.15
CA LEU A 29 -3.78 11.57 -22.51
C LEU A 29 -2.45 11.43 -23.27
N SER A 30 -1.54 12.39 -23.12
CA SER A 30 -0.19 12.32 -23.68
C SER A 30 0.60 11.16 -23.06
N SER A 31 0.50 10.99 -21.74
CA SER A 31 1.14 9.87 -21.01
C SER A 31 0.60 8.52 -21.47
N ILE A 32 -0.70 8.43 -21.70
CA ILE A 32 -1.37 7.25 -22.25
C ILE A 32 -0.90 6.94 -23.68
N THR A 33 -0.65 7.99 -24.48
CA THR A 33 -0.12 7.81 -25.85
C THR A 33 1.27 7.19 -25.81
N ILE A 34 2.15 7.66 -24.92
CA ILE A 34 3.47 7.05 -24.70
C ILE A 34 3.32 5.60 -24.22
N PHE A 35 2.40 5.35 -23.28
CA PHE A 35 2.13 4.02 -22.72
C PHE A 35 1.75 2.98 -23.78
N LYS A 36 1.03 3.36 -24.85
CA LYS A 36 0.66 2.45 -25.95
C LYS A 36 1.89 1.84 -26.65
N TYR A 37 2.99 2.59 -26.75
CA TYR A 37 4.21 2.15 -27.40
C TYR A 37 5.16 1.37 -26.48
N LEU A 38 4.79 1.17 -25.21
CA LEU A 38 5.60 0.38 -24.28
C LEU A 38 5.25 -1.11 -24.37
N ASP A 39 6.27 -1.97 -24.43
CA ASP A 39 6.09 -3.42 -24.46
C ASP A 39 5.74 -3.98 -23.07
N ASP A 40 6.53 -3.68 -22.04
CA ASP A 40 6.29 -4.20 -20.68
C ASP A 40 5.32 -3.32 -19.87
N LYS A 41 4.03 -3.46 -20.16
CA LYS A 41 2.95 -2.68 -19.53
C LYS A 41 2.69 -3.11 -18.09
N ASP A 42 3.02 -4.34 -17.73
CA ASP A 42 2.88 -4.92 -16.39
C ASP A 42 3.81 -4.27 -15.34
N TYR A 43 5.02 -3.85 -15.72
CA TYR A 43 5.86 -3.03 -14.84
C TYR A 43 5.20 -1.70 -14.52
N PHE A 44 4.67 -1.02 -15.53
CA PHE A 44 3.91 0.21 -15.32
C PHE A 44 2.71 -0.04 -14.40
N GLN A 45 1.96 -1.12 -14.62
CA GLN A 45 0.82 -1.51 -13.78
C GLN A 45 1.22 -1.62 -12.31
N ARG A 46 2.29 -2.37 -12.01
CA ARG A 46 2.74 -2.61 -10.63
C ARG A 46 3.13 -1.32 -9.93
N PHE A 47 3.93 -0.48 -10.59
CA PHE A 47 4.35 0.80 -10.01
C PHE A 47 3.15 1.74 -9.86
N TYR A 48 2.31 1.87 -10.89
CA TYR A 48 1.12 2.72 -10.83
C TYR A 48 0.15 2.26 -9.74
N GLN A 49 -0.08 0.96 -9.58
CA GLN A 49 -0.91 0.39 -8.51
C GLN A 49 -0.34 0.73 -7.12
N LYS A 50 0.98 0.60 -6.92
CA LYS A 50 1.64 0.94 -5.65
C LYS A 50 1.51 2.43 -5.32
N MET A 51 1.64 3.28 -6.33
CA MET A 51 1.51 4.73 -6.18
C MET A 51 0.06 5.15 -5.92
N LEU A 52 -0.89 4.60 -6.67
CA LEU A 52 -2.32 4.81 -6.44
C LEU A 52 -2.72 4.38 -5.02
N ALA A 53 -2.25 3.22 -4.55
CA ALA A 53 -2.52 2.75 -3.19
C ALA A 53 -2.07 3.77 -2.14
N ARG A 54 -0.85 4.31 -2.29
CA ARG A 54 -0.32 5.34 -1.40
C ARG A 54 -1.13 6.63 -1.46
N ARG A 55 -1.58 7.06 -2.65
CA ARG A 55 -2.40 8.28 -2.81
C ARG A 55 -3.78 8.11 -2.18
N LEU A 56 -4.45 6.98 -2.40
CA LEU A 56 -5.77 6.69 -1.84
C LEU A 56 -5.73 6.61 -0.31
N ILE A 57 -4.82 5.81 0.26
CA ILE A 57 -4.72 5.61 1.73
C ILE A 57 -4.36 6.93 2.45
N ASN A 58 -3.49 7.75 1.85
CA ASN A 58 -3.08 9.02 2.45
C ASN A 58 -3.98 10.21 2.05
N GLN A 59 -5.06 9.98 1.30
CA GLN A 59 -5.94 11.03 0.75
C GLN A 59 -5.18 12.15 0.00
N GLN A 60 -4.14 11.77 -0.74
CA GLN A 60 -3.25 12.67 -1.47
C GLN A 60 -3.62 12.85 -2.95
N SER A 61 -4.70 12.24 -3.42
CA SER A 61 -5.19 12.43 -4.80
C SER A 61 -5.77 13.84 -4.98
N ILE A 62 -5.46 14.48 -6.11
CA ILE A 62 -5.95 15.82 -6.44
C ILE A 62 -7.46 15.82 -6.69
N SER A 63 -7.95 14.85 -7.46
CA SER A 63 -9.35 14.62 -7.77
C SER A 63 -9.57 13.12 -7.97
N ILE A 64 -10.66 12.59 -7.43
CA ILE A 64 -11.06 11.19 -7.63
C ILE A 64 -11.49 10.99 -9.09
N ASP A 65 -12.13 11.99 -9.70
CA ASP A 65 -12.58 11.92 -11.09
C ASP A 65 -11.40 11.80 -12.07
N ALA A 66 -10.31 12.54 -11.82
CA ALA A 66 -9.09 12.44 -12.62
C ALA A 66 -8.41 11.05 -12.49
N GLU A 67 -8.48 10.45 -11.30
CA GLU A 67 -7.95 9.10 -11.06
C GLU A 67 -8.82 8.04 -11.77
N GLU A 68 -10.15 8.15 -11.67
CA GLU A 68 -11.10 7.28 -12.38
C GLU A 68 -10.99 7.43 -13.92
N PHE A 69 -10.75 8.65 -14.41
CA PHE A 69 -10.48 8.92 -15.82
C PHE A 69 -9.24 8.17 -16.31
N MET A 70 -8.13 8.26 -15.58
CA MET A 70 -6.89 7.57 -15.93
C MET A 70 -7.09 6.05 -15.98
N VAL A 71 -7.78 5.47 -15.00
CA VAL A 71 -8.08 4.03 -14.97
C VAL A 71 -9.00 3.63 -16.13
N THR A 72 -9.96 4.47 -16.49
CA THR A 72 -10.83 4.23 -17.66
C THR A 72 -10.03 4.20 -18.96
N LYS A 73 -9.07 5.11 -19.14
CA LYS A 73 -8.18 5.10 -20.32
C LYS A 73 -7.27 3.88 -20.35
N LEU A 74 -6.71 3.46 -19.22
CA LEU A 74 -5.94 2.22 -19.13
C LEU A 74 -6.80 0.98 -19.46
N LYS A 75 -8.06 0.96 -19.04
CA LYS A 75 -9.01 -0.13 -19.31
C LYS A 75 -9.30 -0.26 -20.81
N GLN A 76 -9.41 0.86 -21.53
CA GLN A 76 -9.62 0.85 -22.99
C GLN A 76 -8.44 0.22 -23.76
N ILE A 77 -7.21 0.32 -23.24
CA ILE A 77 -5.99 -0.13 -23.93
C ILE A 77 -5.62 -1.56 -23.52
N CYS A 78 -5.66 -1.87 -22.22
CA CYS A 78 -5.17 -3.13 -21.67
C CYS A 78 -6.29 -4.08 -21.23
N GLY A 79 -7.55 -3.65 -21.31
CA GLY A 79 -8.70 -4.45 -20.91
C GLY A 79 -8.93 -4.52 -19.40
N TYR A 80 -9.99 -5.23 -19.03
CA TYR A 80 -10.47 -5.29 -17.64
C TYR A 80 -9.52 -6.03 -16.70
N GLU A 81 -8.86 -7.10 -17.13
CA GLU A 81 -7.97 -7.86 -16.25
C GLU A 81 -6.77 -7.03 -15.76
N PHE A 82 -6.33 -6.03 -16.54
CA PHE A 82 -5.25 -5.12 -16.18
C PHE A 82 -5.71 -4.09 -15.13
N THR A 83 -6.89 -3.49 -15.33
CA THR A 83 -7.40 -2.44 -14.44
C THR A 83 -8.25 -2.95 -13.30
N GLY A 84 -8.60 -4.23 -13.28
CA GLY A 84 -9.55 -4.80 -12.32
C GLY A 84 -9.14 -4.59 -10.87
N LYS A 85 -7.85 -4.74 -10.54
CA LYS A 85 -7.32 -4.46 -9.19
C LYS A 85 -7.45 -2.96 -8.85
N LEU A 86 -7.13 -2.07 -9.78
CA LEU A 86 -7.25 -0.62 -9.58
C LEU A 86 -8.69 -0.20 -9.31
N ALA A 87 -9.64 -0.71 -10.10
CA ALA A 87 -11.07 -0.44 -9.92
C ALA A 87 -11.58 -0.93 -8.56
N ARG A 88 -11.15 -2.13 -8.11
CA ARG A 88 -11.48 -2.62 -6.77
C ARG A 88 -10.92 -1.75 -5.65
N MET A 89 -9.74 -1.14 -5.84
CA MET A 89 -9.19 -0.23 -4.82
C MET A 89 -10.10 0.98 -4.59
N PHE A 90 -10.70 1.57 -5.63
CA PHE A 90 -11.69 2.66 -5.44
C PHE A 90 -12.95 2.17 -4.74
N GLN A 91 -13.43 0.98 -5.09
CA GLN A 91 -14.59 0.38 -4.45
C GLN A 91 -14.34 0.13 -2.96
N ASP A 92 -13.18 -0.41 -2.60
CA ASP A 92 -12.79 -0.68 -1.21
C ASP A 92 -12.74 0.62 -0.38
N ILE A 93 -12.27 1.73 -0.94
CA ILE A 93 -12.29 3.04 -0.26
C ILE A 93 -13.73 3.52 -0.01
N LYS A 94 -14.60 3.49 -1.03
CA LYS A 94 -16.00 3.89 -0.90
C LYS A 94 -16.73 3.04 0.15
N VAL A 95 -16.56 1.72 0.08
CA VAL A 95 -17.15 0.77 1.05
C VAL A 95 -16.60 0.99 2.46
N SER A 96 -15.33 1.38 2.60
CA SER A 96 -14.75 1.70 3.90
C SER A 96 -15.36 2.96 4.51
N ASP A 97 -15.62 4.00 3.70
CA ASP A 97 -16.29 5.21 4.18
C ASP A 97 -17.72 4.92 4.67
N ASP A 98 -18.47 4.10 3.92
CA ASP A 98 -19.79 3.63 4.36
C ASP A 98 -19.70 2.83 5.67
N LEU A 99 -18.72 1.93 5.76
CA LEU A 99 -18.51 1.12 6.95
C LEU A 99 -18.11 1.95 8.17
N ASN A 100 -17.33 3.03 7.99
CA ASN A 100 -17.04 4.00 9.04
C ASN A 100 -18.33 4.64 9.55
N ASN A 101 -19.21 5.12 8.66
CA ASN A 101 -20.49 5.72 9.04
C ASN A 101 -21.37 4.73 9.83
N GLU A 102 -21.48 3.49 9.37
CA GLU A 102 -22.20 2.44 10.09
C GLU A 102 -21.59 2.13 11.47
N PHE A 103 -20.26 2.14 11.59
CA PHE A 103 -19.59 1.99 12.87
C PHE A 103 -19.92 3.14 13.83
N LEU A 104 -20.06 4.37 13.32
CA LEU A 104 -20.49 5.51 14.14
C LEU A 104 -21.92 5.36 14.64
N GLU A 105 -22.81 4.83 13.82
CA GLU A 105 -24.18 4.51 14.23
C GLU A 105 -24.20 3.40 15.28
N TYR A 106 -23.40 2.35 15.11
CA TYR A 106 -23.25 1.28 16.09
C TYR A 106 -22.79 1.83 17.45
N LEU A 107 -21.75 2.67 17.46
CA LEU A 107 -21.25 3.30 18.68
C LEU A 107 -22.29 4.20 19.35
N LYS A 108 -23.05 4.98 18.57
CA LYS A 108 -24.16 5.78 19.11
C LYS A 108 -25.23 4.89 19.75
N SER A 109 -25.57 3.75 19.13
CA SER A 109 -26.60 2.85 19.66
C SER A 109 -26.17 2.13 20.94
N GLU A 110 -24.96 1.57 21.01
CA GLU A 110 -24.45 0.87 22.21
C GLU A 110 -24.24 1.82 23.40
N LEU A 111 -23.84 3.07 23.16
CA LEU A 111 -23.62 4.07 24.22
C LEU A 111 -24.83 4.96 24.54
N SER A 112 -25.95 4.82 23.82
CA SER A 112 -27.19 5.58 24.07
C SER A 112 -27.90 5.23 25.39
N SER A 113 -27.40 4.26 26.16
CA SER A 113 -27.83 4.01 27.55
C SER A 113 -27.35 5.08 28.54
N THR A 114 -26.43 5.98 28.18
CA THR A 114 -25.78 6.89 29.16
C THR A 114 -25.63 8.35 28.70
N THR A 115 -26.67 8.99 28.15
CA THR A 115 -26.83 10.46 27.92
C THR A 115 -26.85 10.88 26.44
N HIS A 116 -27.91 11.61 26.06
CA HIS A 116 -28.10 12.19 24.72
C HIS A 116 -27.06 13.30 24.41
N ASN A 117 -26.56 13.33 23.18
CA ASN A 117 -25.67 14.36 22.57
C ASN A 117 -24.17 14.30 22.90
N GLN A 118 -23.50 13.19 22.59
CA GLN A 118 -22.03 13.16 22.54
C GLN A 118 -21.50 12.89 21.12
N THR A 119 -20.47 13.62 20.72
CA THR A 119 -19.70 13.40 19.49
C THR A 119 -18.81 12.16 19.63
N MET A 120 -18.43 11.53 18.52
CA MET A 120 -17.55 10.35 18.44
C MET A 120 -16.26 10.48 19.27
N THR A 121 -15.66 11.68 19.27
CA THR A 121 -14.48 12.03 20.09
C THR A 121 -14.76 11.96 21.59
N SER A 122 -15.99 12.20 22.04
CA SER A 122 -16.38 12.13 23.46
C SER A 122 -16.61 10.69 23.93
N LEU A 123 -17.02 9.78 23.04
CA LEU A 123 -17.30 8.37 23.38
C LEU A 123 -16.04 7.50 23.40
N ILE A 124 -15.13 7.76 22.46
CA ILE A 124 -13.89 6.99 22.28
C ILE A 124 -12.67 7.75 22.85
N GLY A 125 -12.74 9.08 22.96
CA GLY A 125 -11.61 9.94 23.30
C GLY A 125 -10.78 10.39 22.09
N LEU A 126 -11.07 9.87 20.89
CA LEU A 126 -10.32 10.14 19.66
C LEU A 126 -11.21 10.13 18.41
N ASP A 127 -10.74 10.81 17.36
CA ASP A 127 -11.29 10.67 16.01
C ASP A 127 -10.65 9.44 15.35
N PHE A 128 -11.47 8.45 15.00
CA PHE A 128 -11.08 7.12 14.52
C PHE A 128 -11.66 6.85 13.14
N ASN A 129 -10.80 6.71 12.15
CA ASN A 129 -11.17 6.35 10.78
C ASN A 129 -10.38 5.11 10.35
N ILE A 130 -11.06 4.14 9.74
CA ILE A 130 -10.44 2.91 9.24
C ILE A 130 -10.71 2.67 7.76
N TYR A 131 -9.71 2.14 7.07
CA TYR A 131 -9.85 1.57 5.74
C TYR A 131 -9.79 0.04 5.79
N VAL A 132 -10.88 -0.61 5.37
CA VAL A 132 -10.95 -2.07 5.26
C VAL A 132 -10.68 -2.47 3.81
N LEU A 133 -9.46 -2.96 3.56
CA LEU A 133 -8.93 -3.18 2.22
C LEU A 133 -8.79 -4.68 1.92
N GLN A 134 -9.16 -5.12 0.70
CA GLN A 134 -9.02 -6.52 0.32
C GLN A 134 -7.56 -6.88 0.00
N ALA A 135 -6.99 -7.85 0.73
CA ALA A 135 -5.57 -8.22 0.59
C ALA A 135 -5.10 -8.51 -0.86
N ASN A 136 -5.96 -9.07 -1.71
CA ASN A 136 -5.62 -9.44 -3.08
C ASN A 136 -5.62 -8.28 -4.08
N SER A 137 -6.25 -7.16 -3.72
CA SER A 137 -6.45 -6.00 -4.62
C SER A 137 -5.39 -4.92 -4.38
N TRP A 138 -4.75 -4.91 -3.21
CA TRP A 138 -3.82 -3.87 -2.79
C TRP A 138 -2.37 -4.39 -2.78
N PRO A 139 -1.40 -3.63 -3.32
CA PRO A 139 0.00 -4.04 -3.38
C PRO A 139 0.70 -3.74 -2.04
N VAL A 140 0.09 -4.20 -0.95
CA VAL A 140 0.55 -3.97 0.42
C VAL A 140 1.15 -5.27 0.93
N SER A 141 2.46 -5.28 1.15
CA SER A 141 3.14 -6.41 1.77
C SER A 141 2.66 -6.52 3.22
N GLN A 142 2.09 -7.67 3.58
CA GLN A 142 1.77 -7.95 4.97
C GLN A 142 3.06 -7.93 5.81
N PRO A 143 3.02 -7.36 7.02
CA PRO A 143 4.17 -7.41 7.90
C PRO A 143 4.48 -8.87 8.21
N THR A 144 5.73 -9.27 8.00
CA THR A 144 6.21 -10.63 8.27
C THR A 144 6.15 -11.00 9.75
N THR A 145 6.17 -9.99 10.63
CA THR A 145 6.07 -10.13 12.08
C THR A 145 5.31 -8.94 12.67
N ASN A 146 4.13 -9.17 13.27
CA ASN A 146 3.43 -8.17 14.08
C ASN A 146 3.92 -8.25 15.54
N THR A 147 5.19 -7.90 15.76
CA THR A 147 5.74 -7.77 17.13
C THR A 147 5.41 -6.44 17.77
N PHE A 148 4.95 -5.46 16.99
CA PHE A 148 4.66 -4.11 17.44
C PHE A 148 3.64 -4.09 18.58
N ILE A 149 4.02 -3.47 19.69
CA ILE A 149 3.12 -3.18 20.81
C ILE A 149 2.36 -1.90 20.47
N LEU A 150 1.04 -2.06 20.39
CA LEU A 150 0.13 -0.95 20.16
C LEU A 150 0.01 -0.08 21.42
N PRO A 151 0.05 1.25 21.32
CA PRO A 151 -0.23 2.12 22.46
C PRO A 151 -1.64 1.90 23.02
N HIS A 152 -1.78 1.85 24.35
CA HIS A 152 -3.04 1.60 25.06
C HIS A 152 -4.21 2.48 24.62
N LEU A 153 -3.93 3.75 24.23
CA LEU A 153 -4.94 4.67 23.70
C LEU A 153 -5.71 4.11 22.50
N LEU A 154 -5.07 3.26 21.69
CA LEU A 154 -5.66 2.69 20.48
C LEU A 154 -6.29 1.31 20.71
N GLU A 155 -6.04 0.63 21.84
CA GLU A 155 -6.57 -0.72 22.09
C GLU A 155 -8.11 -0.73 22.13
N LYS A 156 -8.70 0.22 22.86
CA LYS A 156 -10.17 0.34 23.00
C LYS A 156 -10.89 0.52 21.65
N PRO A 157 -10.58 1.52 20.79
CA PRO A 157 -11.26 1.67 19.51
C PRO A 157 -11.08 0.45 18.60
N LEU A 158 -9.90 -0.17 18.63
CA LEU A 158 -9.61 -1.36 17.83
C LEU A 158 -10.49 -2.55 18.24
N HIS A 159 -10.59 -2.85 19.54
CA HIS A 159 -11.46 -3.91 20.03
C HIS A 159 -12.94 -3.68 19.73
N LEU A 160 -13.42 -2.44 19.90
CA LEU A 160 -14.80 -2.08 19.56
C LEU A 160 -15.08 -2.30 18.07
N PHE A 161 -14.13 -1.91 17.21
CA PHE A 161 -14.24 -2.12 15.78
C PHE A 161 -14.22 -3.60 15.40
N GLU A 162 -13.34 -4.42 16.00
CA GLU A 162 -13.30 -5.86 15.77
C GLU A 162 -14.61 -6.55 16.16
N ALA A 163 -15.20 -6.16 17.29
CA ALA A 163 -16.49 -6.67 17.73
C ALA A 163 -17.62 -6.29 16.75
N PHE A 164 -17.66 -5.03 16.31
CA PHE A 164 -18.60 -4.57 15.28
C PHE A 164 -18.43 -5.35 13.96
N TYR A 165 -17.20 -5.44 13.47
CA TYR A 165 -16.90 -6.09 12.20
C TYR A 165 -17.19 -7.60 12.24
N GLY A 166 -16.88 -8.27 13.35
CA GLY A 166 -17.15 -9.69 13.57
C GLY A 166 -18.64 -10.02 13.66
N LYS A 167 -19.46 -9.11 14.22
CA LYS A 167 -20.93 -9.23 14.20
C LYS A 167 -21.48 -9.09 12.77
N LYS A 168 -20.93 -8.17 11.97
CA LYS A 168 -21.41 -7.88 10.61
C LYS A 168 -20.97 -8.92 9.57
N TYR A 169 -19.75 -9.44 9.68
CA TYR A 169 -19.18 -10.36 8.70
C TYR A 169 -18.68 -11.65 9.35
N SER A 170 -19.35 -12.76 9.08
CA SER A 170 -18.87 -14.10 9.46
C SER A 170 -17.81 -14.61 8.48
N GLY A 171 -16.77 -15.27 9.01
CA GLY A 171 -15.72 -15.91 8.21
C GLY A 171 -14.63 -14.98 7.64
N ARG A 172 -14.59 -13.71 8.05
CA ARG A 172 -13.52 -12.77 7.68
C ARG A 172 -12.57 -12.54 8.86
N LYS A 173 -11.28 -12.34 8.55
CA LYS A 173 -10.25 -12.00 9.54
C LYS A 173 -9.59 -10.67 9.16
N LEU A 174 -9.50 -9.75 10.12
CA LEU A 174 -8.79 -8.49 9.96
C LEU A 174 -7.29 -8.69 10.18
N CYS A 175 -6.48 -7.97 9.39
CA CYS A 175 -5.04 -7.89 9.56
C CYS A 175 -4.66 -6.41 9.61
N TRP A 176 -4.17 -5.95 10.76
CA TRP A 176 -3.87 -4.55 11.01
C TRP A 176 -2.52 -4.15 10.40
N MET A 177 -2.54 -3.09 9.60
CA MET A 177 -1.39 -2.58 8.84
C MET A 177 -0.88 -1.26 9.42
N TYR A 178 -0.25 -1.30 10.60
CA TYR A 178 0.19 -0.09 11.31
C TYR A 178 1.23 0.75 10.57
N ASN A 179 2.01 0.14 9.67
CA ASN A 179 2.98 0.82 8.82
C ASN A 179 2.36 1.78 7.79
N LEU A 180 1.07 1.63 7.48
CA LEU A 180 0.32 2.49 6.57
C LEU A 180 -0.62 3.46 7.28
N SER A 181 -0.76 3.31 8.61
CA SER A 181 -1.61 4.14 9.44
C SER A 181 -0.92 5.47 9.78
N ASN A 182 -1.73 6.53 9.84
CA ASN A 182 -1.30 7.86 10.29
C ASN A 182 -2.16 8.30 11.47
N ALA A 183 -1.62 9.17 12.32
CA ALA A 183 -2.34 9.81 13.42
C ALA A 183 -2.08 11.32 13.42
N GLU A 184 -3.05 12.11 13.87
CA GLU A 184 -2.89 13.53 14.17
C GLU A 184 -2.76 13.70 15.69
N ILE A 185 -1.61 14.17 16.15
CA ILE A 185 -1.36 14.43 17.57
C ILE A 185 -1.36 15.93 17.85
N ARG A 186 -1.83 16.28 19.06
CA ARG A 186 -1.73 17.64 19.59
C ARG A 186 -0.62 17.68 20.63
N MET A 187 0.40 18.51 20.40
CA MET A 187 1.46 18.74 21.37
C MET A 187 1.03 19.87 22.32
N THR A 188 0.99 19.57 23.61
CA THR A 188 0.57 20.50 24.68
C THR A 188 1.70 20.96 25.59
N HIS A 189 2.89 20.35 25.50
CA HIS A 189 4.05 20.67 26.34
C HIS A 189 4.82 21.92 25.90
N LEU A 190 4.39 22.60 24.83
CA LEU A 190 5.04 23.76 24.23
C LEU A 190 4.16 25.00 24.39
N ASP A 191 4.77 26.19 24.38
CA ASP A 191 4.06 27.49 24.46
C ASP A 191 2.95 27.65 23.40
N ARG A 192 3.10 26.97 22.25
CA ARG A 192 2.13 26.97 21.15
C ARG A 192 1.63 25.56 20.91
N SER A 193 0.31 25.40 20.80
CA SER A 193 -0.31 24.13 20.41
C SER A 193 0.03 23.79 18.95
N TYR A 194 0.76 22.70 18.75
CA TYR A 194 1.07 22.15 17.43
C TYR A 194 0.19 20.93 17.13
N PHE A 195 -0.33 20.88 15.91
CA PHE A 195 -1.10 19.76 15.36
C PHE A 195 -0.24 19.04 14.32
N VAL A 196 0.22 17.85 14.67
CA VAL A 196 1.23 17.13 13.89
C VAL A 196 0.63 15.84 13.36
N THR A 197 0.60 15.68 12.03
CA THR A 197 0.25 14.40 11.41
C THR A 197 1.52 13.55 11.24
N MET A 198 1.52 12.32 11.75
CA MET A 198 2.67 11.40 11.70
C MET A 198 2.24 9.95 11.54
N GLY A 199 3.18 9.06 11.22
CA GLY A 199 2.91 7.62 11.16
C GLY A 199 2.63 7.02 12.53
N THR A 200 1.90 5.91 12.60
CA THR A 200 1.56 5.24 13.87
C THR A 200 2.80 4.81 14.67
N TYR A 201 3.88 4.39 14.00
CA TYR A 201 5.14 4.06 14.68
C TYR A 201 5.81 5.29 15.31
N GLN A 202 5.79 6.43 14.61
CA GLN A 202 6.32 7.70 15.14
C GLN A 202 5.52 8.15 16.36
N MET A 203 4.20 8.02 16.28
CA MET A 203 3.30 8.31 17.40
C MET A 203 3.59 7.41 18.60
N ALA A 204 3.75 6.10 18.38
CA ALA A 204 4.02 5.16 19.46
C ALA A 204 5.33 5.46 20.19
N ILE A 205 6.38 5.89 19.47
CA ILE A 205 7.64 6.35 20.06
C ILE A 205 7.42 7.62 20.89
N LEU A 206 6.75 8.63 20.33
CA LEU A 206 6.53 9.90 21.03
C LEU A 206 5.66 9.76 22.29
N LEU A 207 4.70 8.83 22.30
CA LEU A 207 3.86 8.59 23.46
C LEU A 207 4.65 8.10 24.68
N GLN A 208 5.78 7.41 24.48
CA GLN A 208 6.67 6.99 25.58
C GLN A 208 7.29 8.19 26.32
N PHE A 209 7.47 9.32 25.62
CA PHE A 209 8.04 10.53 26.20
C PHE A 209 7.05 11.35 27.04
N ASN A 210 5.80 10.88 27.18
CA ASN A 210 4.86 11.48 28.13
C ASN A 210 5.24 11.13 29.59
N ASP A 211 5.79 9.94 29.81
CA ASP A 211 6.18 9.44 31.14
C ASP A 211 7.69 9.61 31.39
N HIS A 212 8.48 9.71 30.31
CA HIS A 212 9.95 9.78 30.36
C HIS A 212 10.49 10.99 29.57
N GLN A 213 11.45 11.74 30.13
CA GLN A 213 12.06 12.86 29.41
C GLN A 213 13.22 12.43 28.49
N GLN A 214 13.86 11.31 28.81
CA GLN A 214 14.99 10.74 28.08
C GLN A 214 14.86 9.22 28.08
N LEU A 215 15.09 8.59 26.92
CA LEU A 215 15.05 7.15 26.76
C LEU A 215 16.18 6.71 25.83
N THR A 216 16.76 5.56 26.13
CA THR A 216 17.67 4.86 25.22
C THR A 216 16.91 4.18 24.10
N ILE A 217 17.57 3.93 22.97
CA ILE A 217 16.94 3.22 21.85
C ILE A 217 16.54 1.79 22.23
N SER A 218 17.32 1.11 23.07
CA SER A 218 16.95 -0.20 23.61
C SER A 218 15.65 -0.17 24.44
N GLU A 219 15.43 0.86 25.24
CA GLU A 219 14.19 1.00 26.02
C GLU A 219 12.99 1.28 25.10
N ILE A 220 13.18 2.09 24.06
CA ILE A 220 12.14 2.36 23.05
C ILE A 220 11.83 1.07 22.25
N GLU A 221 12.85 0.28 21.93
CA GLU A 221 12.69 -1.03 21.28
C GLU A 221 11.89 -1.99 22.16
N GLU A 222 12.20 -2.08 23.46
CA GLU A 222 11.47 -2.95 24.37
C GLU A 222 10.00 -2.53 24.54
N ALA A 223 9.75 -1.22 24.63
CA ALA A 223 8.41 -0.66 24.80
C ALA A 223 7.54 -0.80 23.53
N THR A 224 8.13 -0.66 22.34
CA THR A 224 7.37 -0.68 21.07
C THR A 224 7.47 -2.00 20.31
N LYS A 225 8.48 -2.83 20.59
CA LYS A 225 8.85 -4.07 19.88
C LYS A 225 8.89 -3.93 18.35
N LEU A 226 9.31 -2.74 17.89
CA LEU A 226 9.59 -2.49 16.48
C LEU A 226 10.87 -3.20 16.05
N ASN A 227 10.94 -3.57 14.77
CA ASN A 227 12.20 -4.03 14.19
C ASN A 227 13.24 -2.89 14.28
N ILE A 228 14.45 -3.18 14.75
CA ILE A 228 15.55 -2.22 14.92
C ILE A 228 15.73 -1.32 13.69
N LYS A 229 15.72 -1.88 12.47
CA LYS A 229 15.89 -1.10 11.23
C LYS A 229 14.77 -0.09 11.00
N GLU A 230 13.53 -0.48 11.31
CA GLU A 230 12.39 0.42 11.19
C GLU A 230 12.39 1.44 12.33
N LEU A 231 12.74 1.02 13.54
CA LEU A 231 12.87 1.91 14.71
C LEU A 231 13.88 3.02 14.45
N GLU A 232 15.10 2.68 14.03
CA GLU A 232 16.16 3.65 13.69
C GLU A 232 15.66 4.68 12.68
N LYS A 233 14.99 4.23 11.61
CA LYS A 233 14.40 5.11 10.59
C LYS A 233 13.36 6.06 11.18
N GLN A 234 12.46 5.56 12.04
CA GLN A 234 11.44 6.41 12.65
C GLN A 234 12.05 7.41 13.65
N VAL A 235 13.06 7.00 14.43
CA VAL A 235 13.77 7.89 15.36
C VAL A 235 14.55 8.97 14.61
N ILE A 236 15.30 8.62 13.56
CA ILE A 236 16.01 9.61 12.72
C ILE A 236 15.00 10.61 12.13
N SER A 237 13.84 10.14 11.66
CA SER A 237 12.79 11.02 11.14
C SER A 237 12.27 12.01 12.18
N LEU A 238 12.20 11.62 13.46
CA LEU A 238 11.76 12.47 14.56
C LEU A 238 12.86 13.46 15.00
N ILE A 239 14.14 13.04 14.95
CA ILE A 239 15.29 13.90 15.23
C ILE A 239 15.47 14.95 14.12
N ASP A 240 15.38 14.56 12.85
CA ASP A 240 15.44 15.48 11.70
C ASP A 240 14.30 16.52 11.75
N ALA A 241 13.13 16.10 12.22
CA ALA A 241 11.99 16.97 12.48
C ALA A 241 12.13 17.81 13.77
N LYS A 242 13.21 17.62 14.54
CA LYS A 242 13.56 18.29 15.80
C LYS A 242 12.56 18.07 16.93
N PHE A 243 11.77 16.99 16.89
CA PHE A 243 10.93 16.61 18.04
C PHE A 243 11.74 15.92 19.12
N LEU A 244 12.73 15.14 18.70
CA LEU A 244 13.71 14.51 19.58
C LEU A 244 15.07 15.16 19.36
N LEU A 245 15.86 15.22 20.42
CA LEU A 245 17.27 15.57 20.40
C LEU A 245 18.08 14.28 20.54
N GLY A 246 19.04 14.08 19.65
CA GLY A 246 19.89 12.90 19.62
C GLY A 246 20.85 12.94 18.42
N ASP A 247 21.88 12.11 18.45
CA ASP A 247 22.82 12.01 17.34
C ASP A 247 22.25 11.13 16.22
N THR A 248 22.17 11.66 15.00
CA THR A 248 21.64 10.96 13.82
C THR A 248 22.69 10.17 13.04
N SER A 249 23.98 10.37 13.33
CA SER A 249 25.11 9.84 12.55
C SER A 249 25.38 8.36 12.82
N ASN A 250 25.15 7.87 14.03
CA ASN A 250 25.18 6.45 14.41
C ASN A 250 24.25 6.21 15.61
N LEU A 251 23.02 5.75 15.34
CA LEU A 251 22.12 5.26 16.38
C LEU A 251 22.61 3.88 16.83
N ALA A 252 23.37 3.82 17.92
CA ALA A 252 23.65 2.57 18.60
C ALA A 252 22.54 2.29 19.63
N SER A 253 22.37 1.04 20.07
CA SER A 253 21.31 0.68 21.03
C SER A 253 21.36 1.49 22.34
N ASN A 254 22.54 1.99 22.72
CA ASN A 254 22.76 2.83 23.89
C ASN A 254 22.65 4.34 23.63
N SER A 255 22.37 4.78 22.39
CA SER A 255 22.16 6.20 22.11
C SER A 255 20.90 6.68 22.84
N VAL A 256 21.00 7.84 23.49
CA VAL A 256 19.90 8.45 24.23
C VAL A 256 19.18 9.44 23.34
N ALA A 257 17.86 9.31 23.25
CA ALA A 257 16.97 10.31 22.67
C ALA A 257 16.27 11.08 23.79
N SER A 258 16.21 12.40 23.68
CA SER A 258 15.50 13.26 24.63
C SER A 258 14.46 14.11 23.91
N ILE A 259 13.37 14.45 24.62
CA ILE A 259 12.32 15.28 24.02
C ILE A 259 12.73 16.76 23.95
N ASN A 260 12.43 17.41 22.83
CA ASN A 260 12.77 18.82 22.63
C ASN A 260 11.68 19.77 23.16
N PHE A 261 11.88 20.30 24.36
CA PHE A 261 10.99 21.31 24.96
C PHE A 261 11.09 22.71 24.33
N ASP A 262 12.16 23.00 23.57
CA ASP A 262 12.38 24.30 22.92
C ASP A 262 11.92 24.31 21.44
N TYR A 263 11.08 23.35 21.05
CA TYR A 263 10.65 23.21 19.67
C TYR A 263 9.86 24.43 19.18
N LYS A 264 10.33 25.04 18.08
CA LYS A 264 9.68 26.18 17.43
C LYS A 264 9.51 25.93 15.94
N ASN A 265 8.27 25.99 15.47
CA ASN A 265 7.93 25.97 14.05
C ASN A 265 7.00 27.14 13.70
N LYS A 266 7.20 27.72 12.50
CA LYS A 266 6.35 28.77 11.93
C LYS A 266 4.91 28.28 11.72
N ARG A 267 4.74 27.01 11.31
CA ARG A 267 3.44 26.38 11.05
C ARG A 267 2.92 25.68 12.30
N THR A 268 1.64 25.86 12.63
CA THR A 268 0.95 25.15 13.73
C THR A 268 0.46 23.78 13.32
N LYS A 269 0.01 23.62 12.08
CA LYS A 269 -0.43 22.35 11.52
C LYS A 269 0.52 21.92 10.40
N PHE A 270 1.12 20.74 10.54
CA PHE A 270 2.02 20.19 9.54
C PHE A 270 2.10 18.65 9.65
N LYS A 271 2.52 18.01 8.56
CA LYS A 271 2.79 16.57 8.52
C LYS A 271 4.29 16.34 8.66
N VAL A 272 4.68 15.43 9.55
CA VAL A 272 6.07 14.97 9.62
C VAL A 272 6.35 14.24 8.31
N PRO A 273 7.36 14.65 7.55
CA PRO A 273 7.76 13.89 6.39
C PRO A 273 8.20 12.52 6.88
N LEU A 274 7.47 11.46 6.51
CA LEU A 274 8.05 10.13 6.56
C LEU A 274 9.32 10.20 5.72
N LEU A 275 10.46 9.82 6.30
CA LEU A 275 11.70 9.73 5.53
C LEU A 275 11.36 8.99 4.23
N PRO A 276 11.55 9.62 3.06
CA PRO A 276 11.40 8.89 1.82
C PRO A 276 12.34 7.70 1.96
N PRO A 277 11.89 6.48 1.63
CA PRO A 277 12.79 5.34 1.70
C PRO A 277 14.03 5.70 0.90
N LYS A 278 15.19 5.87 1.57
CA LYS A 278 16.51 5.87 0.90
C LYS A 278 16.68 4.57 0.09
N GLU A 279 15.83 3.59 0.38
CA GLU A 279 15.50 2.34 -0.31
C GLU A 279 14.58 2.47 -1.55
N ALA A 280 14.46 3.62 -2.22
CA ALA A 280 13.76 3.66 -3.52
C ALA A 280 14.27 2.60 -4.52
N SER A 281 15.55 2.18 -4.37
CA SER A 281 16.14 1.02 -5.06
C SER A 281 15.57 -0.33 -4.62
N HIS A 282 15.52 -0.62 -3.32
CA HIS A 282 15.02 -1.91 -2.80
C HIS A 282 13.50 -2.08 -2.98
N ASP A 283 12.75 -0.98 -2.86
CA ASP A 283 11.31 -0.93 -3.15
C ASP A 283 11.03 -1.17 -4.65
N SER A 284 11.98 -0.80 -5.52
CA SER A 284 11.95 -1.09 -6.96
C SER A 284 12.31 -2.54 -7.25
N GLU A 285 13.38 -3.07 -6.67
CA GLU A 285 13.79 -4.47 -6.85
C GLU A 285 12.73 -5.48 -6.38
N SER A 286 12.12 -5.25 -5.22
CA SER A 286 11.03 -6.10 -4.73
C SER A 286 9.82 -6.05 -5.67
N SER A 287 9.52 -4.88 -6.23
CA SER A 287 8.45 -4.72 -7.23
C SER A 287 8.79 -5.44 -8.53
N GLN A 288 10.05 -5.42 -8.95
CA GLN A 288 10.51 -6.14 -10.14
C GLN A 288 10.41 -7.66 -9.96
N LYS A 289 10.89 -8.20 -8.84
CA LYS A 289 10.78 -9.63 -8.51
C LYS A 289 9.32 -10.09 -8.51
N ALA A 290 8.42 -9.30 -7.93
CA ALA A 290 6.99 -9.61 -7.93
C ALA A 290 6.40 -9.65 -9.35
N VAL A 291 6.80 -8.73 -10.24
CA VAL A 291 6.38 -8.74 -11.65
C VAL A 291 6.90 -9.99 -12.36
N GLU A 292 8.15 -10.39 -12.14
CA GLU A 292 8.70 -11.62 -12.73
C GLU A 292 7.99 -12.89 -12.27
N GLU A 293 7.57 -12.96 -11.01
CA GLU A 293 6.74 -14.05 -10.49
C GLU A 293 5.34 -14.04 -11.11
N ASP A 294 4.68 -12.89 -11.17
CA ASP A 294 3.37 -12.72 -11.81
C ASP A 294 3.42 -13.13 -13.29
N ARG A 295 4.51 -12.81 -14.02
CA ARG A 295 4.73 -13.26 -15.40
C ARG A 295 4.78 -14.78 -15.51
N LYS A 296 5.45 -15.48 -14.59
CA LYS A 296 5.53 -16.95 -14.59
C LYS A 296 4.13 -17.57 -14.40
N PHE A 297 3.34 -17.06 -13.46
CA PHE A 297 1.98 -17.56 -13.25
C PHE A 297 1.06 -17.23 -14.43
N TYR A 298 1.19 -16.04 -15.01
CA TYR A 298 0.44 -15.65 -16.20
C TYR A 298 0.75 -16.57 -17.38
N LEU A 299 2.03 -16.83 -17.66
CA LEU A 299 2.44 -17.71 -18.75
C LEU A 299 1.96 -19.15 -18.51
N GLN A 300 2.06 -19.67 -17.28
CA GLN A 300 1.49 -20.98 -16.94
C GLN A 300 -0.01 -21.04 -17.25
N ALA A 301 -0.78 -20.02 -16.85
CA ALA A 301 -2.21 -19.96 -17.11
C ALA A 301 -2.54 -19.87 -18.61
N VAL A 302 -1.77 -19.11 -19.39
CA VAL A 302 -1.92 -19.02 -20.85
C VAL A 302 -1.62 -20.37 -21.52
N ILE A 303 -0.52 -21.03 -21.14
CA ILE A 303 -0.14 -22.34 -21.66
C ILE A 303 -1.24 -23.36 -21.37
N VAL A 304 -1.72 -23.45 -20.11
CA VAL A 304 -2.80 -24.37 -19.73
C VAL A 304 -4.07 -24.08 -20.52
N ARG A 305 -4.43 -22.81 -20.72
CA ARG A 305 -5.62 -22.41 -21.50
C ARG A 305 -5.52 -22.88 -22.95
N ILE A 306 -4.38 -22.66 -23.60
CA ILE A 306 -4.13 -23.09 -24.98
C ILE A 306 -4.18 -24.62 -25.08
N MET A 307 -3.44 -25.31 -24.21
CA MET A 307 -3.33 -26.77 -24.24
C MET A 307 -4.65 -27.46 -23.89
N LYS A 308 -5.43 -26.92 -22.96
CA LYS A 308 -6.77 -27.44 -22.64
C LYS A 308 -7.73 -27.37 -23.84
N ALA A 309 -7.61 -26.34 -24.67
CA ALA A 309 -8.42 -26.15 -25.87
C ALA A 309 -7.94 -27.00 -27.06
N ARG A 310 -6.62 -27.06 -27.31
CA ARG A 310 -6.02 -27.77 -28.45
C ARG A 310 -5.82 -29.26 -28.20
N LYS A 311 -5.74 -29.69 -26.94
CA LYS A 311 -5.40 -31.05 -26.46
C LYS A 311 -3.99 -31.53 -26.81
N LYS A 312 -3.54 -31.33 -28.05
CA LYS A 312 -2.18 -31.61 -28.51
C LYS A 312 -1.63 -30.45 -29.33
N LEU A 313 -0.36 -30.11 -29.13
CA LEU A 313 0.29 -29.02 -29.87
C LEU A 313 1.81 -29.18 -29.94
N LYS A 314 2.39 -28.91 -31.11
CA LYS A 314 3.85 -28.90 -31.32
C LYS A 314 4.53 -27.77 -30.56
N HIS A 315 5.79 -27.98 -30.18
CA HIS A 315 6.57 -27.01 -29.40
C HIS A 315 6.62 -25.59 -29.99
N ASN A 316 6.98 -25.46 -31.28
CA ASN A 316 7.10 -24.14 -31.91
C ASN A 316 5.76 -23.41 -32.00
N SER A 317 4.68 -24.12 -32.36
CA SER A 317 3.33 -23.56 -32.44
C SER A 317 2.82 -23.11 -31.06
N LEU A 318 3.11 -23.87 -30.00
CA LEU A 318 2.78 -23.47 -28.64
C LEU A 318 3.49 -22.18 -28.24
N ILE A 319 4.79 -22.06 -28.53
CA ILE A 319 5.57 -20.85 -28.22
C ILE A 319 4.98 -19.64 -28.96
N GLU A 320 4.68 -19.76 -30.24
CA GLU A 320 4.10 -18.67 -31.04
C GLU A 320 2.73 -18.21 -30.52
N GLU A 321 1.86 -19.17 -30.16
CA GLU A 321 0.52 -18.86 -29.64
C GLU A 321 0.61 -18.19 -28.25
N VAL A 322 1.54 -18.63 -27.39
CA VAL A 322 1.82 -18.02 -26.08
C VAL A 322 2.34 -16.58 -26.25
N ILE A 323 3.28 -16.35 -27.15
CA ILE A 323 3.81 -15.00 -27.44
C ILE A 323 2.69 -14.09 -27.93
N THR A 324 1.86 -14.57 -28.85
CA THR A 324 0.74 -13.81 -29.44
C THR A 324 -0.27 -13.38 -28.38
N GLN A 325 -0.68 -14.28 -27.48
CA GLN A 325 -1.61 -13.95 -26.40
C GLN A 325 -0.97 -13.08 -25.29
N SER A 326 0.35 -13.13 -25.12
CA SER A 326 1.03 -12.38 -24.06
C SER A 326 1.42 -10.95 -24.47
N LYS A 327 1.58 -10.69 -25.78
CA LYS A 327 2.06 -9.41 -26.35
C LYS A 327 1.26 -8.18 -25.93
N GLN A 328 -0.02 -8.35 -25.56
CA GLN A 328 -0.83 -7.24 -25.04
C GLN A 328 -0.34 -6.72 -23.67
N ARG A 329 0.34 -7.55 -22.87
CA ARG A 329 0.82 -7.21 -21.53
C ARG A 329 2.34 -7.03 -21.46
N PHE A 330 3.09 -7.96 -22.03
CA PHE A 330 4.56 -7.95 -22.07
C PHE A 330 5.08 -8.88 -23.17
N LEU A 331 6.37 -8.76 -23.51
CA LEU A 331 7.02 -9.64 -24.47
C LEU A 331 7.77 -10.77 -23.74
N PRO A 332 7.24 -12.00 -23.68
CA PRO A 332 7.90 -13.09 -22.97
C PRO A 332 9.15 -13.58 -23.73
N SER A 333 10.22 -13.88 -22.99
CA SER A 333 11.37 -14.56 -23.57
C SER A 333 11.08 -16.06 -23.75
N ILE A 334 11.60 -16.64 -24.83
CA ILE A 334 11.43 -18.07 -25.12
C ILE A 334 11.95 -18.94 -23.97
N HIS A 335 13.04 -18.50 -23.32
CA HIS A 335 13.61 -19.20 -22.17
C HIS A 335 12.61 -19.35 -21.01
N ILE A 336 11.87 -18.28 -20.68
CA ILE A 336 10.88 -18.32 -19.59
C ILE A 336 9.69 -19.20 -19.98
N ILE A 337 9.24 -19.16 -21.24
CA ILE A 337 8.17 -20.02 -21.74
C ILE A 337 8.56 -21.50 -21.58
N LYS A 338 9.77 -21.88 -22.03
CA LYS A 338 10.30 -23.24 -21.86
C LYS A 338 10.31 -23.67 -20.39
N LYS A 339 10.82 -22.81 -19.50
CA LYS A 339 10.81 -23.08 -18.06
C LYS A 339 9.39 -23.27 -17.50
N CYS A 340 8.41 -22.51 -17.97
CA CYS A 340 7.02 -22.67 -17.55
C CYS A 340 6.40 -23.97 -18.07
N ILE A 341 6.77 -24.43 -19.27
CA ILE A 341 6.35 -25.73 -19.80
C ILE A 341 6.89 -26.86 -18.93
N GLU A 342 8.18 -26.85 -18.58
CA GLU A 342 8.76 -27.86 -17.67
C GLU A 342 8.02 -27.93 -16.33
N ILE A 343 7.77 -26.76 -15.71
CA ILE A 343 7.01 -26.69 -14.44
C ILE A 343 5.61 -27.29 -14.59
N LEU A 344 4.95 -27.11 -15.73
CA LEU A 344 3.61 -27.66 -15.97
C LEU A 344 3.62 -29.16 -16.24
N ILE A 345 4.72 -29.70 -16.79
CA ILE A 345 4.94 -31.14 -16.92
C ILE A 345 5.14 -31.76 -15.54
N ASP A 346 6.01 -31.16 -14.71
CA ASP A 346 6.26 -31.61 -13.34
C ASP A 346 4.98 -31.60 -12.49
N LYS A 347 4.11 -30.60 -12.71
CA LYS A 347 2.78 -30.49 -12.07
C LYS A 347 1.70 -31.38 -12.70
N GLN A 348 2.05 -32.22 -13.68
CA GLN A 348 1.14 -33.14 -14.35
C GLN A 348 -0.03 -32.47 -15.08
N TYR A 349 0.14 -31.23 -15.57
CA TYR A 349 -0.82 -30.59 -16.48
C TYR A 349 -0.56 -30.95 -17.95
N LEU A 350 0.69 -31.32 -18.28
CA LEU A 350 1.15 -31.59 -19.64
C LEU A 350 2.03 -32.85 -19.64
N GLU A 351 2.01 -33.59 -20.74
CA GLU A 351 2.96 -34.67 -21.03
C GLU A 351 3.68 -34.43 -22.36
N ARG A 352 4.90 -34.96 -22.48
CA ARG A 352 5.61 -35.01 -23.76
C ARG A 352 5.20 -36.27 -24.51
N THR A 353 4.79 -36.09 -25.76
CA THR A 353 4.49 -37.19 -26.68
C THR A 353 5.66 -37.37 -27.65
N SER A 354 5.74 -38.52 -28.32
CA SER A 354 6.67 -38.77 -29.42
C SER A 354 6.52 -37.69 -30.51
N ASN A 355 7.63 -37.14 -31.03
CA ASN A 355 7.72 -36.05 -32.03
C ASN A 355 7.57 -34.59 -31.53
N ASP A 356 8.18 -34.23 -30.40
CA ASP A 356 8.32 -32.81 -29.98
C ASP A 356 6.97 -32.09 -29.82
N GLU A 357 5.97 -32.87 -29.39
CA GLU A 357 4.59 -32.49 -29.19
C GLU A 357 4.22 -32.60 -27.70
N TYR A 358 3.42 -31.65 -27.23
CA TYR A 358 2.85 -31.69 -25.88
C TYR A 358 1.40 -32.15 -25.95
N SER A 359 0.96 -32.92 -24.96
CA SER A 359 -0.42 -33.36 -24.77
C SER A 359 -0.93 -32.86 -23.41
N TYR A 360 -2.19 -32.44 -23.35
CA TYR A 360 -2.82 -31.93 -22.13
C TYR A 360 -3.40 -33.08 -21.30
N ILE A 361 -2.96 -33.17 -20.05
CA ILE A 361 -3.46 -34.17 -19.08
C ILE A 361 -4.73 -33.58 -18.43
N ALA A 362 -5.83 -34.33 -18.52
CA ALA A 362 -7.16 -33.90 -18.08
C ALA A 362 -7.35 -33.96 -16.56
#